data_AF-A0A8H7PG36-F1
#
_entry.id   AF-A0A8H7PG36-F1
#
_cell.length_a   1.000
_cell.length_b   1.000
_cell.length_c   1.000
_cell.angle_alpha   90.00
_cell.angle_beta   90.00
_cell.angle_gamma   90.00
#
_symmetry.space_group_name_H-M   'P 1'
#
loop_
_entity.id
_entity.type
_entity.pdbx_description
1 polymer ?
#
loop_
_entity_poly.entity_id
_entity_poly.type
_entity_poly.pdbx_seq_one_letter_code
_entity_poly.pdbx_strand_id
1 'polypeptide(L)'
;MVKSCVPIFHKLQISVNDFLSHANVCRLAKRYEMDFQLANIDRKHLSAYCRFMGLSSWGTHGMLRKRLDKYLDYVVRDDKYIADEGVEQLEINELEHVAEERGMRSVDVSPEQLRKSIQYWINLSLKQDPVIPRGLLVFSRMYLLNANYDKK
;
A
#
# COMPACT_ATOMS: atom_id res chain seq x y z
N MET A 1 17.73 -1.51 11.04
CA MET A 1 17.72 -2.87 10.46
C MET A 1 16.73 -2.93 9.27
N VAL A 2 16.94 -2.13 8.22
CA VAL A 2 16.03 -2.01 7.05
C VAL A 2 16.84 -1.92 5.74
N LYS A 3 17.74 -2.87 5.49
CA LYS A 3 18.61 -2.85 4.28
C LYS A 3 18.34 -3.99 3.29
N SER A 4 17.22 -4.71 3.38
CA SER A 4 17.08 -6.00 2.69
C SER A 4 15.82 -6.23 1.84
N CYS A 5 15.02 -5.20 1.54
CA CYS A 5 13.81 -5.37 0.72
C CYS A 5 13.97 -5.03 -0.78
N VAL A 6 15.17 -4.68 -1.25
CA VAL A 6 15.39 -4.17 -2.62
C VAL A 6 15.92 -5.20 -3.66
N PRO A 7 15.90 -6.55 -3.56
CA PRO A 7 16.51 -7.33 -4.62
C PRO A 7 15.65 -7.63 -5.86
N ILE A 8 14.34 -7.33 -5.92
CA ILE A 8 13.53 -7.71 -7.10
C ILE A 8 13.20 -6.60 -8.09
N PHE A 9 13.19 -5.34 -7.68
CA PHE A 9 12.63 -4.28 -8.54
C PHE A 9 13.64 -3.60 -9.46
N HIS A 10 14.91 -4.04 -9.49
CA HIS A 10 15.95 -3.43 -10.34
C HIS A 10 15.68 -3.56 -11.85
N LYS A 11 14.75 -4.42 -12.26
CA LYS A 11 14.29 -4.54 -13.67
C LYS A 11 13.05 -3.71 -13.99
N LEU A 12 12.24 -3.35 -12.98
CA LEU A 12 11.06 -2.53 -13.22
C LEU A 12 11.51 -1.08 -13.22
N GLN A 13 11.38 -0.40 -14.36
CA GLN A 13 11.68 1.04 -14.49
C GLN A 13 10.61 1.86 -13.75
N ILE A 14 10.56 1.73 -12.42
CA ILE A 14 9.61 2.40 -11.53
C ILE A 14 10.38 3.38 -10.66
N SER A 15 9.86 4.60 -10.57
CA SER A 15 10.40 5.70 -9.78
C SER A 15 9.40 6.18 -8.74
N VAL A 16 9.87 7.02 -7.81
CA VAL A 16 9.01 7.58 -6.75
C VAL A 16 7.88 8.42 -7.37
N ASN A 17 8.19 9.12 -8.46
CA ASN A 17 7.25 9.98 -9.18
C ASN A 17 6.09 9.21 -9.80
N ASP A 18 6.24 7.90 -10.03
CA ASP A 18 5.15 7.08 -10.56
C ASP A 18 4.02 6.86 -9.53
N PHE A 19 4.29 7.08 -8.24
CA PHE A 19 3.32 6.92 -7.17
C PHE A 19 2.71 8.24 -6.67
N LEU A 20 3.15 9.38 -7.21
CA LEU A 20 2.66 10.71 -6.83
C LEU A 20 1.38 11.15 -7.58
N SER A 21 0.93 10.38 -8.58
CA SER A 21 -0.26 10.68 -9.36
C SER A 21 -1.07 9.42 -9.67
N HIS A 22 -2.39 9.49 -9.52
CA HIS A 22 -3.31 8.40 -9.87
C HIS A 22 -3.12 7.91 -11.30
N ALA A 23 -2.90 8.83 -12.25
CA ALA A 23 -2.71 8.46 -13.66
C ALA A 23 -1.45 7.62 -13.86
N ASN A 24 -0.36 7.92 -13.15
CA ASN A 24 0.88 7.16 -13.23
C ASN A 24 0.70 5.77 -12.61
N VAL A 25 0.06 5.69 -11.44
CA VAL A 25 -0.26 4.41 -10.79
C VAL A 25 -1.16 3.55 -11.69
N CYS A 26 -2.16 4.14 -12.35
CA CYS A 26 -3.01 3.41 -13.31
C CYS A 26 -2.20 2.87 -14.50
N ARG A 27 -1.20 3.61 -15.00
CA ARG A 27 -0.30 3.11 -16.05
C ARG A 27 0.56 1.95 -15.56
N LEU A 28 1.09 2.03 -14.33
CA LEU A 28 1.83 0.94 -13.72
C LEU A 28 0.95 -0.30 -13.52
N ALA A 29 -0.28 -0.12 -13.06
CA ALA A 29 -1.24 -1.19 -12.86
C ALA A 29 -1.51 -1.96 -14.15
N LYS A 30 -1.69 -1.25 -15.28
CA LYS A 30 -1.84 -1.88 -16.61
C LYS A 30 -0.56 -2.55 -17.10
N ARG A 31 0.60 -1.94 -16.87
CA ARG A 31 1.88 -2.43 -17.39
C ARG A 31 2.41 -3.66 -16.67
N TYR A 32 2.25 -3.71 -15.35
CA TYR A 32 2.84 -4.72 -14.47
C TYR A 32 1.77 -5.49 -13.70
N GLU A 33 0.56 -5.60 -14.26
CA GLU A 33 -0.59 -6.22 -13.59
C GLU A 33 -0.21 -7.58 -13.01
N MET A 34 0.35 -8.44 -13.86
CA MET A 34 0.74 -9.80 -13.51
C MET A 34 1.84 -9.85 -12.45
N ASP A 35 2.84 -8.97 -12.52
CA ASP A 35 3.94 -8.92 -11.53
C ASP A 35 3.43 -8.59 -10.12
N PHE A 36 2.36 -7.81 -10.02
CA PHE A 36 1.78 -7.37 -8.75
C PHE A 36 0.53 -8.13 -8.30
N GLN A 37 0.13 -9.19 -9.02
CA GLN A 37 -0.81 -10.17 -8.50
C GLN A 37 -0.16 -10.93 -7.34
N LEU A 38 -0.81 -11.01 -6.17
CA LEU A 38 -0.21 -11.63 -4.98
C LEU A 38 0.17 -13.12 -5.19
N ALA A 39 -0.47 -13.80 -6.14
CA ALA A 39 -0.13 -15.16 -6.53
C ALA A 39 1.23 -15.28 -7.23
N ASN A 40 1.66 -14.23 -7.93
CA ASN A 40 2.89 -14.20 -8.74
C ASN A 40 4.09 -13.62 -7.98
N ILE A 41 3.85 -12.90 -6.88
CA ILE A 41 4.90 -12.39 -6.00
C ILE A 41 5.53 -13.55 -5.23
N ASP A 42 6.87 -13.67 -5.20
CA ASP A 42 7.52 -14.76 -4.49
C ASP A 42 7.34 -14.67 -2.95
N ARG A 43 7.69 -15.77 -2.28
CA ARG A 43 7.51 -15.91 -0.82
C ARG A 43 8.28 -14.86 -0.01
N LYS A 44 9.49 -14.49 -0.44
CA LYS A 44 10.34 -13.53 0.27
C LYS A 44 9.70 -12.14 0.23
N HIS A 45 9.15 -11.74 -0.92
CA HIS A 45 8.47 -10.45 -1.07
C HIS A 45 7.11 -10.43 -0.37
N LEU A 46 6.32 -11.50 -0.46
CA LEU A 46 5.09 -11.61 0.33
C LEU A 46 5.37 -11.55 1.84
N SER A 47 6.45 -12.17 2.31
CA SER A 47 6.91 -12.06 3.70
C SER A 47 7.25 -10.61 4.08
N ALA A 48 7.89 -9.87 3.18
CA ALA A 48 8.18 -8.45 3.39
C ALA A 48 6.90 -7.60 3.43
N TYR A 49 5.95 -7.86 2.52
CA TYR A 49 4.68 -7.15 2.47
C TYR A 49 3.85 -7.42 3.74
N CYS A 50 3.78 -8.67 4.19
CA CYS A 50 3.12 -9.00 5.46
C CYS A 50 3.75 -8.22 6.62
N ARG A 51 5.08 -8.24 6.74
CA ARG A 51 5.78 -7.51 7.82
C ARG A 51 5.51 -6.01 7.78
N PHE A 52 5.54 -5.44 6.57
CA PHE A 52 5.29 -4.02 6.35
C PHE A 52 3.88 -3.62 6.80
N MET A 53 2.88 -4.45 6.50
CA MET A 53 1.49 -4.23 6.93
C MET A 53 1.20 -4.70 8.37
N GLY A 54 2.23 -4.90 9.21
CA GLY A 54 2.05 -5.31 10.62
C GLY A 54 1.58 -6.78 10.83
N LEU A 55 1.63 -7.62 9.79
CA LEU A 55 1.18 -9.01 9.83
C LEU A 55 2.32 -9.98 10.13
N SER A 56 1.96 -11.18 10.62
CA SER A 56 2.92 -12.29 10.75
C SER A 56 3.53 -12.63 9.37
N SER A 57 4.87 -12.57 9.31
CA SER A 57 5.67 -12.76 8.09
C SER A 57 6.20 -14.18 7.92
N TRP A 58 5.75 -15.12 8.74
CA TRP A 58 6.16 -16.53 8.68
C TRP A 58 5.10 -17.42 7.98
N GLY A 59 5.58 -18.51 7.38
CA GLY A 59 4.77 -19.53 6.72
C GLY A 59 5.14 -19.79 5.25
N THR A 60 4.37 -20.67 4.63
CA THR A 60 4.46 -20.96 3.19
C THR A 60 3.97 -19.78 2.35
N HIS A 61 4.28 -19.79 1.06
CA HIS A 61 3.79 -18.79 0.11
C HIS A 61 2.27 -18.61 0.17
N GLY A 62 1.52 -19.71 0.10
CA GLY A 62 0.05 -19.68 0.15
C GLY A 62 -0.51 -19.13 1.47
N MET A 63 0.16 -19.38 2.61
CA MET A 63 -0.23 -18.82 3.91
C MET A 63 -0.04 -17.30 3.94
N LEU A 64 1.10 -16.82 3.47
CA LEU A 64 1.41 -15.37 3.41
C LEU A 64 0.44 -14.64 2.48
N ARG A 65 0.19 -15.21 1.29
CA ARG A 65 -0.78 -14.68 0.33
C ARG A 65 -2.16 -14.56 0.96
N LYS A 66 -2.71 -15.65 1.50
CA LYS A 66 -4.05 -15.66 2.11
C LYS A 66 -4.16 -14.68 3.27
N ARG A 67 -3.10 -14.53 4.06
CA ARG A 67 -3.06 -13.58 5.18
C ARG A 67 -3.13 -12.14 4.69
N LEU A 68 -2.31 -11.80 3.69
CA LEU A 68 -2.30 -10.46 3.12
C LEU A 68 -3.62 -10.16 2.39
N ASP A 69 -4.16 -11.12 1.62
CA ASP A 69 -5.47 -10.97 0.98
C ASP A 69 -6.57 -10.68 2.00
N LYS A 70 -6.67 -11.48 3.06
CA LYS A 70 -7.68 -11.29 4.10
C LYS A 70 -7.56 -9.93 4.78
N TYR A 71 -6.33 -9.47 5.02
CA TYR A 71 -6.10 -8.15 5.60
C TYR A 71 -6.52 -7.03 4.65
N LEU A 72 -6.16 -7.13 3.36
CA LEU A 72 -6.56 -6.14 2.36
C LEU A 72 -8.08 -6.14 2.10
N ASP A 73 -8.77 -7.28 2.24
CA ASP A 73 -10.25 -7.33 2.22
C ASP A 73 -10.87 -6.60 3.41
N TYR A 74 -10.22 -6.61 4.57
CA TYR A 74 -10.62 -5.80 5.71
C TYR A 74 -10.42 -4.31 5.40
N VAL A 75 -9.22 -3.92 4.94
CA VAL A 75 -8.92 -2.52 4.59
C VAL A 75 -9.85 -1.98 3.50
N VAL A 76 -10.16 -2.76 2.47
CA VAL A 76 -11.08 -2.32 1.40
C VAL A 76 -12.52 -2.14 1.89
N ARG A 77 -12.97 -2.94 2.86
CA ARG A 77 -14.31 -2.73 3.46
C ARG A 77 -14.35 -1.44 4.28
N ASP A 78 -13.29 -1.19 5.05
CA ASP A 78 -13.10 0.04 5.80
C ASP A 78 -12.99 1.27 4.86
N ASP A 79 -12.24 1.16 3.76
CA ASP A 79 -12.15 2.20 2.72
C ASP A 79 -13.51 2.58 2.14
N LYS A 80 -14.41 1.60 1.94
CA LYS A 80 -15.79 1.87 1.47
C LYS A 80 -16.59 2.63 2.52
N TYR A 81 -16.50 2.19 3.77
CA TYR A 81 -17.19 2.85 4.89
C TYR A 81 -16.73 4.32 5.03
N ILE A 82 -15.41 4.55 5.03
CA ILE A 82 -14.83 5.89 5.11
C ILE A 82 -15.17 6.73 3.86
N ALA A 83 -15.25 6.12 2.68
CA ALA A 83 -15.65 6.84 1.47
C ALA A 83 -17.12 7.31 1.53
N ASP A 84 -18.00 6.52 2.16
CA ASP A 84 -19.42 6.83 2.32
C ASP A 84 -19.65 7.93 3.39
N GLU A 85 -18.92 7.90 4.51
CA GLU A 85 -19.01 8.91 5.57
C GLU A 85 -18.22 10.19 5.28
N GLY A 86 -17.10 10.05 4.56
CA GLY A 86 -16.16 11.12 4.23
C GLY A 86 -14.95 11.18 5.18
N VAL A 87 -13.75 11.21 4.59
CA VAL A 87 -12.46 11.28 5.33
C VAL A 87 -12.37 12.49 6.28
N GLU A 88 -13.08 13.57 5.98
CA GLU A 88 -13.12 14.77 6.82
C GLU A 88 -13.81 14.55 8.17
N GLN A 89 -14.64 13.51 8.31
CA GLN A 89 -15.33 13.17 9.55
C GLN A 89 -14.45 12.43 10.55
N LEU A 90 -13.27 11.96 10.14
CA LEU A 90 -12.35 11.26 11.02
C LEU A 90 -11.66 12.22 11.99
N GLU A 91 -11.67 11.83 13.26
CA GLU A 91 -10.90 12.47 14.33
C GLU A 91 -9.40 12.17 14.17
N ILE A 92 -8.54 12.95 14.84
CA ILE A 92 -7.07 12.87 14.66
C ILE A 92 -6.53 11.47 14.96
N ASN A 93 -6.98 10.85 16.05
CA ASN A 93 -6.59 9.49 16.43
C ASN A 93 -7.05 8.44 15.41
N GLU A 94 -8.24 8.63 14.82
CA GLU A 94 -8.75 7.76 13.76
C GLU A 94 -7.93 7.93 12.48
N LEU A 95 -7.56 9.16 12.11
CA LEU A 95 -6.69 9.42 10.96
C LEU A 95 -5.35 8.71 11.08
N GLU A 96 -4.71 8.78 12.26
CA GLU A 96 -3.45 8.09 12.52
C GLU A 96 -3.61 6.57 12.38
N HIS A 97 -4.66 6.01 12.99
CA HIS A 97 -4.93 4.59 12.94
C HIS A 97 -5.23 4.09 11.50
N VAL A 98 -6.15 4.77 10.82
CA VAL A 98 -6.55 4.50 9.43
C VAL A 98 -5.34 4.58 8.49
N ALA A 99 -4.46 5.56 8.70
CA ALA A 99 -3.24 5.71 7.92
C ALA A 99 -2.25 4.55 8.16
N GLU A 100 -2.03 4.16 9.42
CA GLU A 100 -1.14 3.04 9.78
C GLU A 100 -1.61 1.70 9.23
N GLU A 101 -2.92 1.40 9.29
CA GLU A 101 -3.50 0.18 8.71
C GLU A 101 -3.30 0.09 7.19
N ARG A 102 -3.11 1.23 6.53
CA ARG A 102 -2.83 1.34 5.09
C ARG A 102 -1.33 1.41 4.78
N GLY A 103 -0.48 1.17 5.79
CA GLY A 103 0.97 1.20 5.66
C GLY A 103 1.53 2.61 5.45
N MET A 104 0.86 3.65 5.95
CA MET A 104 1.35 5.03 5.89
C MET A 104 2.03 5.42 7.21
N ARG A 105 2.87 6.45 7.14
CA ARG A 105 3.40 7.11 8.34
C ARG A 105 2.32 8.04 8.90
N SER A 106 2.02 7.88 10.18
CA SER A 106 1.12 8.71 10.99
C SER A 106 1.89 9.78 11.79
N VAL A 107 2.99 9.37 12.43
CA VAL A 107 3.77 10.20 13.35
C VAL A 107 4.44 11.38 12.64
N ASP A 108 4.36 12.57 13.24
CA ASP A 108 4.84 13.86 12.73
C ASP A 108 4.25 14.23 11.35
N VAL A 109 3.02 13.81 11.07
CA VAL A 109 2.28 14.19 9.86
C VAL A 109 1.07 15.01 10.29
N SER A 110 0.85 16.15 9.64
CA SER A 110 -0.32 16.98 9.96
C SER A 110 -1.64 16.26 9.61
N PRO A 111 -2.73 16.49 10.36
CA PRO A 111 -4.04 15.91 10.06
C PRO A 111 -4.48 16.14 8.60
N GLU A 112 -4.22 17.32 8.05
CA GLU A 112 -4.55 17.68 6.66
C GLU A 112 -3.76 16.82 5.65
N GLN A 113 -2.51 16.49 5.94
CA GLN A 113 -1.71 15.58 5.12
C GLN A 113 -2.16 14.13 5.25
N LEU A 114 -2.58 13.69 6.44
CA LEU A 114 -3.16 12.37 6.64
C LEU A 114 -4.45 12.21 5.83
N ARG A 115 -5.38 13.16 5.92
CA ARG A 115 -6.62 13.17 5.12
C ARG A 115 -6.35 13.05 3.63
N LYS A 116 -5.43 13.88 3.10
CA LYS A 116 -5.00 13.80 1.69
C LYS A 116 -4.43 12.44 1.32
N SER A 117 -3.62 11.85 2.19
CA SER A 117 -2.95 10.57 1.95
C SER A 117 -3.94 9.39 1.96
N ILE A 118 -4.90 9.42 2.90
CA ILE A 118 -5.99 8.45 3.04
C ILE A 118 -6.93 8.57 1.83
N GLN A 119 -7.37 9.78 1.49
CA GLN A 119 -8.21 10.00 0.30
C GLN A 119 -7.52 9.52 -0.98
N TYR A 120 -6.22 9.81 -1.13
CA TYR A 120 -5.44 9.32 -2.26
C TYR A 120 -5.41 7.78 -2.33
N TRP A 121 -5.24 7.11 -1.18
CA TRP A 121 -5.31 5.65 -1.08
C TRP A 121 -6.69 5.11 -1.46
N ILE A 122 -7.76 5.62 -0.86
CA ILE A 122 -9.13 5.17 -1.11
C ILE A 122 -9.48 5.27 -2.60
N ASN A 123 -9.10 6.39 -3.23
CA ASN A 123 -9.31 6.60 -4.66
C ASN A 123 -8.58 5.57 -5.54
N LEU A 124 -7.48 4.99 -5.06
CA LEU A 124 -6.76 3.91 -5.74
C LEU A 124 -7.30 2.53 -5.38
N SER A 125 -7.59 2.28 -4.10
CA SER A 125 -8.04 0.96 -3.61
C SER A 125 -9.44 0.61 -4.11
N LEU A 126 -10.31 1.60 -4.27
CA LEU A 126 -11.68 1.43 -4.77
C LEU A 126 -11.79 1.60 -6.30
N LYS A 127 -10.67 1.81 -7.00
CA LYS A 127 -10.66 2.00 -8.45
C LYS A 127 -11.05 0.71 -9.17
N GLN A 128 -12.02 0.80 -10.07
CA GLN A 128 -12.53 -0.35 -10.83
C GLN A 128 -11.94 -0.47 -12.24
N ASP A 129 -11.48 0.63 -12.85
CA ASP A 129 -10.85 0.60 -14.18
C ASP A 129 -9.70 1.64 -14.32
N PRO A 130 -8.44 1.19 -14.44
CA PRO A 130 -8.01 -0.19 -14.22
C PRO A 130 -8.14 -0.56 -12.74
N VAL A 131 -8.41 -1.83 -12.45
CA VAL A 131 -8.24 -2.36 -11.10
C VAL A 131 -6.76 -2.25 -10.73
N ILE A 132 -6.46 -1.68 -9.56
CA ILE A 132 -5.09 -1.60 -9.07
C ILE A 132 -4.74 -2.92 -8.37
N PRO A 133 -3.70 -3.66 -8.80
CA PRO A 133 -3.31 -4.90 -8.15
C PRO A 133 -2.98 -4.67 -6.67
N ARG A 134 -3.43 -5.58 -5.81
CA ARG A 134 -3.20 -5.54 -4.35
C ARG A 134 -1.72 -5.42 -3.99
N GLY A 135 -0.85 -6.14 -4.69
CA GLY A 135 0.58 -6.05 -4.49
C GLY A 135 1.13 -4.66 -4.83
N LEU A 136 0.60 -4.02 -5.88
CA LEU A 136 1.03 -2.68 -6.31
C LEU A 136 0.61 -1.62 -5.29
N LEU A 137 -0.58 -1.74 -4.68
CA LEU A 137 -1.02 -0.85 -3.60
C LEU A 137 -0.06 -0.90 -2.41
N VAL A 138 0.25 -2.10 -1.90
CA VAL A 138 1.20 -2.27 -0.78
C VAL A 138 2.60 -1.79 -1.18
N PHE A 139 3.05 -2.14 -2.38
CA PHE A 139 4.35 -1.70 -2.89
C PHE A 139 4.48 -0.19 -2.94
N SER A 140 3.43 0.51 -3.43
CA SER A 140 3.44 1.98 -3.52
C SER A 140 3.74 2.63 -2.18
N ARG A 141 3.15 2.11 -1.09
CA ARG A 141 3.33 2.64 0.27
C ARG A 141 4.71 2.32 0.81
N MET A 142 5.14 1.08 0.66
CA MET A 142 6.48 0.66 1.08
C MET A 142 7.57 1.46 0.36
N TYR A 143 7.40 1.74 -0.93
CA TYR A 143 8.37 2.47 -1.75
C TYR A 143 8.38 3.97 -1.42
N LEU A 144 7.22 4.61 -1.31
CA LEU A 144 7.10 6.02 -0.88
C LEU A 144 7.66 6.25 0.53
N LEU A 145 7.40 5.32 1.45
CA LEU A 145 7.90 5.42 2.82
C LEU A 145 9.44 5.38 2.85
N ASN A 146 10.05 4.40 2.16
CA ASN A 146 11.50 4.28 2.10
C ASN A 146 12.17 5.50 1.43
N ALA A 147 11.59 6.02 0.35
CA ALA A 147 12.12 7.21 -0.33
C ALA A 147 12.13 8.48 0.55
N ASN A 148 11.23 8.56 1.53
CA ASN A 148 11.19 9.66 2.48
C ASN A 148 12.18 9.47 3.65
N TYR A 149 12.58 8.23 3.97
CA TYR A 149 13.62 7.96 4.96
C TYR A 149 15.01 8.38 4.46
N ASP A 150 15.30 8.27 3.17
CA ASP A 150 16.61 8.62 2.60
C ASP A 150 16.87 10.14 2.50
N LYS A 151 15.86 10.98 2.80
CA LYS A 151 15.96 12.45 2.77
C LYS A 151 16.24 13.10 4.13
N LYS A 152 16.37 12.31 5.19
CA LYS A 152 16.76 12.77 6.55
C LYS A 152 18.18 12.34 6.84
#